data_AF-A0A9P6V2Q6-F1
#
_entry.id   AF-A0A9P6V2Q6-F1
#
_cell.length_a   1.000
_cell.length_b   1.000
_cell.length_c   1.000
_cell.angle_alpha   90.00
_cell.angle_beta   90.00
_cell.angle_gamma   90.00
#
_symmetry.space_group_name_H-M   'P 1'
#
loop_
_entity.id
_entity.type
_entity.pdbx_description
1 polymer ?
#
loop_
_entity_poly.entity_id
_entity_poly.type
_entity_poly.pdbx_seq_one_letter_code
_entity_poly.pdbx_strand_id
1 'polypeptide(L)'
;MPRHINFGLTLMRTEQIKRYLHVSGLPFRTASDPPSPCYYDKVQPLLGHIQAVSMLYYVPRSNVAVDEMIVRFGGRSHHIFRIKSKPIPVGYKILALCDAGYTYSFLPESCVQKNLEVNDQAMSIEDRKVLSETARKVILLIEQLPIDKES
;
A
#
# COMPACT_ATOMS: atom_id res chain seq x y z
N MET A 1 4.32 -31.66 19.34
CA MET A 1 5.35 -30.98 20.17
C MET A 1 5.26 -29.48 19.94
N PRO A 2 4.84 -28.66 20.92
CA PRO A 2 4.84 -27.22 20.75
C PRO A 2 6.27 -26.70 20.93
N ARG A 3 6.83 -26.08 19.89
CA ARG A 3 8.13 -25.41 19.97
C ARG A 3 7.95 -24.14 20.79
N HIS A 4 8.55 -24.10 21.98
CA HIS A 4 8.68 -22.88 22.78
C HIS A 4 9.46 -21.84 21.96
N ILE A 5 8.77 -20.79 21.52
CA ILE A 5 9.41 -19.64 20.90
C ILE A 5 10.05 -18.82 22.04
N ASN A 6 11.29 -19.14 22.38
CA ASN A 6 12.13 -18.27 23.22
C ASN A 6 12.88 -17.30 22.28
N PHE A 7 12.24 -16.18 21.95
CA PHE A 7 12.84 -15.07 21.23
C PHE A 7 12.93 -13.87 22.17
N GLY A 8 14.09 -13.66 22.83
CA GLY A 8 14.58 -12.41 23.44
C GLY A 8 13.69 -11.57 24.39
N LEU A 9 12.39 -11.85 24.52
CA LEU A 9 11.36 -11.05 25.18
C LEU A 9 10.33 -12.00 25.80
N THR A 10 9.79 -11.60 26.94
CA THR A 10 8.70 -12.34 27.57
C THR A 10 7.40 -12.22 26.75
N LEU A 11 6.49 -13.17 26.94
CA LEU A 11 5.14 -13.10 26.35
C LEU A 11 4.45 -11.79 26.71
N MET A 12 4.52 -11.38 27.99
CA MET A 12 3.95 -10.13 28.47
C MET A 12 4.52 -8.92 27.73
N ARG A 13 5.85 -8.88 27.56
CA ARG A 13 6.51 -7.77 26.86
C ARG A 13 6.12 -7.72 25.39
N THR A 14 6.04 -8.88 24.74
CA THR A 14 5.60 -9.01 23.34
C THR A 14 4.17 -8.49 23.14
N GLU A 15 3.25 -8.88 24.02
CA GLU A 15 1.85 -8.43 23.95
C GLU A 15 1.71 -6.93 24.23
N GLN A 16 2.50 -6.36 25.13
CA GLN A 16 2.56 -4.91 25.32
C GLN A 16 3.04 -4.19 24.06
N ILE A 17 4.14 -4.63 23.46
CA ILE A 17 4.68 -4.01 22.24
C ILE A 17 3.64 -4.06 21.12
N LYS A 18 2.99 -5.20 20.89
CA LYS A 18 1.93 -5.34 19.88
C LYS A 18 0.76 -4.37 20.08
N ARG A 19 0.35 -4.12 21.33
CA ARG A 19 -0.78 -3.23 21.64
C ARG A 19 -0.48 -1.76 21.42
N TYR A 20 0.75 -1.34 21.69
CA TYR A 20 1.15 0.07 21.69
C TYR A 20 2.06 0.47 20.53
N LEU A 21 2.28 -0.43 19.55
CA LEU A 21 3.03 -0.09 18.35
C LEU A 21 2.23 0.89 17.48
N HIS A 22 2.79 2.08 17.29
CA HIS A 22 2.28 3.11 16.39
C HIS A 22 3.39 3.55 15.45
N VAL A 23 3.06 3.74 14.16
CA VAL A 23 4.02 4.15 13.12
C VAL A 23 3.85 5.60 12.68
N SER A 24 2.63 6.14 12.76
CA SER A 24 2.40 7.57 12.74
C SER A 24 2.47 8.12 14.16
N GLY A 25 2.83 9.39 14.30
CA GLY A 25 2.51 10.13 15.53
C GLY A 25 1.02 9.98 15.83
N LEU A 26 0.63 10.00 17.10
CA LEU A 26 -0.78 10.08 17.46
C LEU A 26 -1.25 11.48 17.06
N PRO A 27 -1.99 11.69 15.94
CA PRO A 27 -2.67 12.97 15.84
C PRO A 27 -3.67 12.99 17.01
N PHE A 28 -3.69 14.09 17.76
CA PHE A 28 -4.81 14.37 18.65
C PHE A 28 -6.03 14.62 17.76
N ARG A 29 -6.63 13.54 17.25
CA ARG A 29 -7.82 13.57 16.42
C ARG A 29 -9.01 13.62 17.36
N THR A 30 -9.57 14.81 17.48
CA THR A 30 -10.85 15.04 18.12
C THR A 30 -11.97 14.50 17.23
N ALA A 31 -13.14 14.21 17.81
CA ALA A 31 -14.31 13.78 17.04
C ALA A 31 -14.80 14.83 16.02
N SER A 32 -14.37 16.09 16.18
CA SER A 32 -14.62 17.20 15.26
C SER A 32 -13.67 17.24 14.06
N ASP A 33 -12.56 16.50 14.07
CA ASP A 33 -11.63 16.52 12.94
C ASP A 33 -12.21 15.74 11.75
N PRO A 34 -12.09 16.28 10.52
CA PRO A 34 -12.59 15.58 9.35
C PRO A 34 -11.91 14.20 9.21
N PRO A 35 -12.65 13.20 8.69
CA PRO A 35 -12.05 11.93 8.30
C PRO A 35 -10.83 12.18 7.42
N SER A 36 -9.78 11.42 7.66
CA SER A 36 -8.57 11.62 6.88
C SER A 36 -8.87 11.31 5.40
N PRO A 37 -8.34 12.11 4.47
CA PRO A 37 -8.64 12.01 3.05
C PRO A 37 -8.07 10.73 2.42
N CYS A 38 -7.25 9.99 3.17
CA CYS A 38 -6.60 8.75 2.76
C CYS A 38 -6.66 7.72 3.91
N TYR A 39 -7.38 6.60 3.69
CA TYR A 39 -7.66 5.64 4.75
C TYR A 39 -6.41 5.00 5.40
N TYR A 40 -5.27 5.01 4.69
CA TYR A 40 -4.00 4.47 5.16
C TYR A 40 -3.08 5.52 5.80
N ASP A 41 -3.55 6.74 6.08
CA ASP A 41 -2.73 7.81 6.68
C ASP A 41 -1.99 7.39 7.95
N LYS A 42 -2.61 6.55 8.79
CA LYS A 42 -1.98 6.04 10.01
C LYS A 42 -0.73 5.20 9.76
N VAL A 43 -0.60 4.59 8.58
CA VAL A 43 0.55 3.77 8.18
C VAL A 43 1.38 4.41 7.07
N GLN A 44 0.91 5.54 6.52
CA GLN A 44 1.57 6.24 5.42
C GLN A 44 3.05 6.52 5.68
N PRO A 45 3.51 6.96 6.87
CA PRO A 45 4.93 7.25 7.08
C PRO A 45 5.81 6.02 6.89
N LEU A 46 5.33 4.84 7.30
CA LEU A 46 6.04 3.59 7.11
C LEU A 46 5.98 3.13 5.65
N LEU A 47 4.80 3.18 5.02
CA LEU A 47 4.63 2.77 3.63
C LEU A 47 5.46 3.62 2.67
N GLY A 48 5.42 4.95 2.85
CA GLY A 48 6.20 5.89 2.05
C GLY A 48 7.71 5.69 2.23
N HIS A 49 8.17 5.39 3.46
CA HIS A 49 9.58 5.05 3.68
C HIS A 49 9.98 3.75 2.95
N ILE A 50 9.17 2.69 3.07
CA ILE A 50 9.43 1.41 2.39
C ILE A 50 9.51 1.62 0.88
N GLN A 51 8.53 2.32 0.29
CA GLN A 51 8.51 2.59 -1.15
C GLN A 51 9.71 3.43 -1.59
N ALA A 52 10.05 4.50 -0.87
CA ALA A 52 11.20 5.34 -1.18
C ALA A 52 12.51 4.54 -1.15
N VAL A 53 12.69 3.69 -0.15
CA VAL A 53 13.85 2.79 -0.04
C VAL A 53 13.85 1.76 -1.17
N SER A 54 12.69 1.16 -1.47
CA SER A 54 12.55 0.19 -2.57
C SER A 54 12.98 0.78 -3.91
N MET A 55 12.60 2.03 -4.19
CA MET A 55 12.95 2.74 -5.42
C MET A 55 14.40 3.23 -5.43
N LEU A 56 14.95 3.63 -4.27
CA LEU A 56 16.31 4.15 -4.17
C LEU A 56 17.37 3.07 -4.45
N TYR A 57 17.15 1.84 -3.98
CA TYR A 57 18.16 0.78 -4.03
C TYR A 57 17.97 -0.22 -5.17
N TYR A 58 16.99 -0.02 -6.05
CA TYR A 58 16.70 -0.94 -7.14
C TYR A 58 16.35 -0.20 -8.43
N VAL A 59 16.97 -0.63 -9.53
CA VAL A 59 16.61 -0.19 -10.89
C VAL A 59 15.83 -1.32 -11.56
N PRO A 60 14.54 -1.12 -11.87
CA PRO A 60 13.75 -2.11 -12.60
C PRO A 60 14.29 -2.44 -13.98
N ARG A 61 14.14 -3.69 -14.39
CA ARG A 61 14.43 -4.17 -15.75
C ARG A 61 13.30 -3.81 -16.70
N SER A 62 13.50 -4.10 -17.99
CA SER A 62 12.52 -3.83 -19.05
C SER A 62 11.18 -4.56 -18.88
N ASN A 63 11.12 -5.63 -18.09
CA ASN A 63 9.93 -6.43 -17.88
C ASN A 63 9.41 -6.25 -16.45
N VAL A 64 8.36 -5.44 -16.31
CA VAL A 64 7.67 -5.21 -15.04
C VAL A 64 6.23 -5.73 -15.11
N ALA A 65 5.67 -6.06 -13.95
CA ALA A 65 4.28 -6.47 -13.80
C ALA A 65 3.57 -5.56 -12.81
N VAL A 66 2.34 -5.16 -13.14
CA VAL A 66 1.42 -4.51 -12.22
C VAL A 66 0.30 -5.49 -11.91
N ASP A 67 0.15 -5.88 -10.65
CA ASP A 67 -0.89 -6.83 -10.23
C ASP A 67 -1.35 -6.56 -8.78
N GLU A 68 -2.47 -7.15 -8.42
CA GLU A 68 -3.07 -7.11 -7.10
C GLU A 68 -2.39 -8.03 -6.08
N MET A 69 -1.91 -7.42 -4.99
CA MET A 69 -1.53 -8.10 -3.76
C MET A 69 -2.65 -8.00 -2.71
N ILE A 70 -2.87 -9.09 -1.96
CA ILE A 70 -3.83 -9.13 -0.85
C ILE A 70 -3.11 -9.40 0.47
N VAL A 71 -3.18 -8.44 1.38
CA VAL A 71 -2.70 -8.59 2.76
C VAL A 71 -3.87 -9.06 3.63
N ARG A 72 -3.83 -10.31 4.07
CA ARG A 72 -4.91 -10.94 4.87
C ARG A 72 -5.26 -10.08 6.09
N PHE A 73 -6.54 -9.78 6.24
CA PHE A 73 -7.05 -9.09 7.43
C PHE A 73 -8.46 -9.56 7.77
N GLY A 74 -8.66 -10.01 9.02
CA GLY A 74 -9.95 -10.52 9.51
C GLY A 74 -10.69 -9.58 10.46
N GLY A 75 -10.20 -8.35 10.65
CA GLY A 75 -10.82 -7.38 11.55
C GLY A 75 -11.97 -6.59 10.92
N ARG A 76 -12.43 -5.55 11.62
CA ARG A 76 -13.63 -4.75 11.28
C ARG A 76 -13.34 -3.52 10.41
N SER A 77 -12.37 -3.60 9.50
CA SER A 77 -12.07 -2.46 8.62
C SER A 77 -13.04 -2.41 7.45
N HIS A 78 -13.61 -1.24 7.17
CA HIS A 78 -14.51 -1.02 6.03
C HIS A 78 -13.78 -0.92 4.68
N HIS A 79 -12.44 -0.90 4.68
CA HIS A 79 -11.61 -0.70 3.48
C HIS A 79 -11.12 -2.01 2.85
N ILE A 80 -11.46 -3.17 3.43
CA ILE A 80 -11.01 -4.48 2.94
C ILE A 80 -11.81 -4.96 1.74
N PHE A 81 -11.15 -5.74 0.89
CA PHE A 81 -11.74 -6.38 -0.26
C PHE A 81 -12.10 -7.83 0.06
N ARG A 82 -13.12 -8.34 -0.64
CA ARG A 82 -13.46 -9.76 -0.66
C ARG A 82 -13.38 -10.33 -2.07
N ILE A 83 -12.30 -11.04 -2.39
CA ILE A 83 -12.02 -11.63 -3.71
C ILE A 83 -12.21 -13.14 -3.63
N LYS A 84 -13.36 -13.64 -4.11
CA LYS A 84 -13.76 -15.06 -3.95
C LYS A 84 -12.78 -16.07 -4.59
N SER A 85 -12.05 -15.66 -5.62
CA SER A 85 -11.16 -16.53 -6.40
C SER A 85 -9.73 -16.63 -5.86
N LYS A 86 -9.34 -15.85 -4.84
CA LYS A 86 -7.98 -15.87 -4.28
C LYS A 86 -7.91 -16.82 -3.07
N PRO A 87 -6.76 -17.51 -2.84
CA PRO A 87 -6.57 -18.37 -1.67
C PRO A 87 -6.76 -17.64 -0.34
N ILE A 88 -6.45 -16.34 -0.32
CA ILE A 88 -6.73 -15.42 0.77
C ILE A 88 -7.83 -14.47 0.26
N PRO A 89 -9.11 -14.76 0.54
CA PRO A 89 -10.20 -14.03 -0.10
C PRO A 89 -10.51 -12.71 0.58
N VAL A 90 -9.99 -12.42 1.78
CA VAL A 90 -10.35 -11.22 2.55
C VAL A 90 -9.10 -10.53 3.08
N GLY A 91 -8.96 -9.24 2.75
CA GLY A 91 -7.82 -8.45 3.18
C GLY A 91 -7.74 -7.06 2.55
N TYR A 92 -6.65 -6.35 2.88
CA TYR A 92 -6.31 -5.10 2.21
C TYR A 92 -5.78 -5.39 0.81
N LYS A 93 -6.28 -4.66 -0.17
CA LYS A 93 -5.82 -4.74 -1.57
C LYS A 93 -4.73 -3.68 -1.78
N ILE A 94 -3.64 -4.10 -2.40
CA ILE A 94 -2.54 -3.24 -2.79
C ILE A 94 -2.25 -3.52 -4.25
N LEU A 95 -2.28 -2.50 -5.11
CA LEU A 95 -1.79 -2.62 -6.47
C LEU A 95 -0.27 -2.45 -6.44
N ALA A 96 0.49 -3.43 -6.90
CA ALA A 96 1.95 -3.42 -6.78
C ALA A 96 2.61 -3.48 -8.15
N LEU A 97 3.65 -2.65 -8.32
CA LEU A 97 4.57 -2.68 -9.45
C LEU A 97 5.80 -3.49 -9.03
N CYS A 98 6.02 -4.60 -9.73
CA CYS A 98 7.04 -5.57 -9.40
C CYS A 98 7.91 -5.93 -10.60
N ASP A 99 9.16 -6.29 -10.32
CA ASP A 99 10.12 -6.86 -11.28
C ASP A 99 10.70 -8.14 -10.70
N ALA A 100 10.46 -9.28 -11.37
CA ALA A 100 10.98 -10.59 -10.98
C ALA A 100 10.83 -10.94 -9.48
N GLY A 101 9.72 -10.52 -8.85
CA GLY A 101 9.43 -10.75 -7.43
C GLY A 101 9.91 -9.64 -6.48
N TYR A 102 10.62 -8.63 -6.97
CA TYR A 102 10.94 -7.41 -6.23
C TYR A 102 9.80 -6.39 -6.34
N THR A 103 9.29 -5.90 -5.20
CA THR A 103 8.28 -4.84 -5.19
C THR A 103 8.97 -3.47 -5.24
N TYR A 104 8.88 -2.81 -6.39
CA TYR A 104 9.47 -1.50 -6.63
C TYR A 104 8.60 -0.38 -6.06
N SER A 105 7.29 -0.44 -6.31
CA SER A 105 6.31 0.56 -5.91
C SER A 105 4.95 -0.08 -5.68
N PHE A 106 4.07 0.58 -4.92
CA PHE A 106 2.72 0.10 -4.67
C PHE A 106 1.73 1.22 -4.32
N LEU A 107 0.44 0.94 -4.50
CA LEU A 107 -0.69 1.81 -4.17
C LEU A 107 -1.71 1.04 -3.32
N PRO A 108 -1.93 1.39 -2.04
CA PRO A 108 -2.99 0.81 -1.23
C PRO A 108 -4.37 1.22 -1.74
N GLU A 109 -5.30 0.27 -1.84
CA GLU A 109 -6.65 0.51 -2.34
C GLU A 109 -7.71 0.31 -1.24
N SER A 110 -8.82 1.02 -1.40
CA SER A 110 -10.00 0.88 -0.56
C SER A 110 -11.24 0.56 -1.39
N CYS A 111 -12.10 -0.32 -0.89
CA CYS A 111 -13.34 -0.68 -1.57
C CYS A 111 -14.45 0.40 -1.44
N VAL A 112 -14.26 1.38 -0.56
CA VAL A 112 -15.24 2.45 -0.27
C VAL A 112 -14.71 3.86 -0.56
N GLN A 113 -13.41 4.02 -0.79
CA GLN A 113 -12.75 5.32 -0.92
C GLN A 113 -11.78 5.29 -2.09
N LYS A 114 -11.88 6.28 -2.97
CA LYS A 114 -11.01 6.41 -4.15
C LYS A 114 -9.66 7.02 -3.75
N ASN A 115 -8.59 6.60 -4.42
CA ASN A 115 -7.27 7.19 -4.26
C ASN A 115 -7.27 8.61 -4.87
N LEU A 116 -6.97 9.61 -4.04
CA LEU A 116 -6.88 11.00 -4.49
C LEU A 116 -5.66 11.23 -5.39
N GLU A 117 -4.56 10.53 -5.10
CA GLU A 117 -3.30 10.56 -5.87
C GLU A 117 -3.50 10.23 -7.36
N VAL A 118 -4.50 9.40 -7.69
CA VAL A 118 -4.85 9.03 -9.08
C VAL A 118 -5.49 10.19 -9.85
N ASN A 119 -6.02 11.21 -9.16
CA ASN A 119 -6.69 12.35 -9.78
C ASN A 119 -5.84 13.63 -9.82
N ASP A 120 -4.72 13.68 -9.08
CA ASP A 120 -3.89 14.88 -8.95
C ASP A 120 -2.71 14.94 -9.93
N GLN A 121 -2.32 13.84 -10.59
CA GLN A 121 -1.15 13.82 -11.48
C GLN A 121 -1.44 14.20 -12.95
N ALA A 122 -0.36 14.59 -13.65
CA ALA A 122 -0.22 15.40 -14.87
C ALA A 122 -0.92 14.91 -16.17
N MET A 123 -1.89 14.01 -16.06
CA MET A 123 -2.70 13.54 -17.17
C MET A 123 -3.72 14.60 -17.60
N SER A 124 -3.80 14.88 -18.90
CA SER A 124 -4.75 15.83 -19.49
C SER A 124 -6.19 15.55 -19.04
N ILE A 125 -7.02 16.59 -18.93
CA ILE A 125 -8.44 16.48 -18.57
C ILE A 125 -9.19 15.56 -19.56
N GLU A 126 -8.78 15.52 -20.82
CA GLU A 126 -9.34 14.62 -21.84
C GLU A 126 -8.96 13.16 -21.56
N ASP A 127 -7.69 12.87 -21.32
CA ASP A 127 -7.22 11.51 -21.01
C ASP A 127 -7.88 10.94 -19.75
N ARG A 128 -8.14 11.80 -18.75
CA ARG A 128 -8.89 11.45 -17.53
C ARG A 128 -10.32 10.98 -17.80
N LYS A 129 -10.99 11.50 -18.84
CA LYS A 129 -12.35 11.09 -19.21
C LYS A 129 -12.37 9.81 -20.04
N VAL A 130 -11.28 9.52 -20.75
CA VAL A 130 -11.18 8.35 -21.64
C VAL A 130 -10.72 7.11 -20.89
N LEU A 131 -9.85 7.24 -19.89
CA LEU A 131 -9.20 6.11 -19.22
C LEU A 131 -10.01 5.55 -18.04
N SER A 132 -10.08 4.21 -17.97
CA SER A 132 -10.66 3.51 -16.82
C SER A 132 -9.89 3.80 -15.52
N GLU A 133 -10.54 3.66 -14.36
CA GLU A 133 -9.87 3.84 -13.07
C GLU A 133 -8.64 2.94 -12.90
N THR A 134 -8.73 1.68 -13.34
CA THR A 134 -7.60 0.75 -13.33
C THR A 134 -6.45 1.23 -14.20
N ALA A 135 -6.74 1.69 -15.43
CA ALA A 135 -5.71 2.20 -16.33
C ALA A 135 -4.96 3.39 -15.72
N ARG A 136 -5.70 4.30 -15.07
CA ARG A 136 -5.10 5.47 -14.39
C ARG A 136 -4.18 5.07 -13.24
N LYS A 137 -4.55 4.07 -12.45
CA LYS A 137 -3.70 3.52 -11.38
C LYS A 137 -2.44 2.84 -11.94
N VAL A 138 -2.56 2.12 -13.05
CA VAL A 138 -1.42 1.50 -13.73
C VAL A 138 -0.45 2.56 -14.23
N ILE A 139 -0.96 3.61 -14.89
CA ILE A 139 -0.14 4.74 -15.34
C ILE A 139 0.57 5.40 -14.15
N LEU A 140 -0.14 5.68 -13.05
CA LEU A 140 0.43 6.26 -11.83
C LEU A 140 1.64 5.47 -11.31
N LEU A 141 1.60 4.13 -11.37
CA LEU A 141 2.71 3.28 -10.94
C LEU A 141 3.85 3.27 -11.96
N ILE A 142 3.54 3.23 -13.26
CA ILE A 142 4.53 3.20 -14.35
C ILE A 142 5.31 4.52 -14.43
N GLU A 143 4.65 5.67 -14.18
CA GLU A 143 5.29 6.99 -14.15
C GLU A 143 6.39 7.12 -13.08
N GLN A 144 6.45 6.19 -12.12
CA GLN A 144 7.49 6.14 -11.08
C GLN A 144 8.74 5.37 -11.51
N LEU A 145 8.72 4.71 -12.68
CA LEU A 145 9.90 4.07 -13.24
C LEU A 145 10.96 5.12 -13.61
N PRO A 146 12.24 4.79 -13.49
CA PRO A 146 13.29 5.69 -13.95
C PRO A 146 13.16 5.87 -15.46
N ILE A 147 13.14 7.11 -15.93
CA ILE A 147 13.28 7.42 -17.36
C ILE A 147 14.76 7.22 -17.69
N ASP A 148 15.04 6.40 -18.70
CA ASP A 148 16.38 6.29 -19.26
C ASP A 148 16.81 7.70 -19.72
N LYS A 149 17.77 8.29 -19.00
CA LYS A 149 18.51 9.42 -19.54
C LYS A 149 19.38 8.80 -20.62
N GLU A 150 19.08 9.13 -21.88
CA GLU A 150 19.80 8.64 -23.06
C GLU A 150 21.31 8.53 -22.80
N SER A 151 21.86 7.36 -23.10
CA SER A 151 23.30 7.04 -23.00
C SER A 151 24.05 7.55 -24.22
#